data_AF-A0A6J4T6Y2-F1
#
_entry.id   AF-A0A6J4T6Y2-F1
#
_cell.length_a   1.000
_cell.length_b   1.000
_cell.length_c   1.000
_cell.angle_alpha   90.00
_cell.angle_beta   90.00
_cell.angle_gamma   90.00
#
_symmetry.space_group_name_H-M   'P 1'
#
loop_
_entity.id
_entity.type
_entity.pdbx_description
1 polymer ?
#
loop_
_entity_poly.entity_id
_entity_poly.type
_entity_poly.pdbx_seq_one_letter_code
_entity_poly.pdbx_strand_id
1 'polypeptide(L)'
;RSLARELGREDLEPELPAEFRAGDIRHCLADTARARELLGFEAETELADGLPELAEWVGSQTVTERGDEALAEMRARNLVG
;
A
#
# COMPACT_ATOMS: atom_id res chain seq x y z
N ARG A 1 9.71 -7.05 3.00
CA ARG A 1 10.78 -7.37 2.03
C ARG A 1 10.26 -7.95 0.70
N SER A 2 9.11 -8.64 0.66
CA SER A 2 8.57 -9.18 -0.60
C SER A 2 8.36 -8.09 -1.67
N LEU A 3 7.74 -6.95 -1.35
CA LEU A 3 7.59 -5.83 -2.31
C LEU A 3 8.92 -5.33 -2.90
N ALA A 4 9.95 -5.13 -2.07
CA ALA A 4 11.26 -4.69 -2.54
C ALA A 4 11.90 -5.71 -3.51
N ARG A 5 11.68 -7.01 -3.26
CA ARG A 5 12.10 -8.07 -4.18
C ARG A 5 11.34 -8.03 -5.50
N GLU A 6 10.01 -7.94 -5.47
CA GLU A 6 9.20 -7.89 -6.70
C GLU A 6 9.52 -6.64 -7.54
N LEU A 7 9.91 -5.54 -6.91
CA LEU A 7 10.37 -4.33 -7.60
C LEU A 7 11.84 -4.39 -8.07
N GLY A 8 12.59 -5.46 -7.77
CA GLY A 8 14.02 -5.56 -8.08
C GLY A 8 14.89 -4.55 -7.33
N ARG A 9 14.43 -4.08 -6.16
CA ARG A 9 15.05 -3.04 -5.32
C ARG A 9 15.40 -3.56 -3.93
N GLU A 10 15.99 -4.74 -3.87
CA GLU A 10 16.45 -5.35 -2.62
C GLU A 10 17.58 -4.57 -1.93
N ASP A 11 18.18 -3.61 -2.65
CA ASP A 11 19.13 -2.62 -2.13
C ASP A 11 18.48 -1.57 -1.22
N LEU A 12 17.15 -1.41 -1.29
CA LEU A 12 16.41 -0.45 -0.48
C LEU A 12 15.99 -1.06 0.86
N GLU A 13 16.21 -0.29 1.93
CA GLU A 13 15.62 -0.54 3.23
C GLU A 13 14.46 0.44 3.46
N PRO A 14 13.29 -0.02 3.96
CA PRO A 14 12.17 0.86 4.23
C PRO A 14 12.51 1.81 5.38
N GLU A 15 12.17 3.08 5.21
CA GLU A 15 12.20 4.04 6.30
C GLU A 15 11.00 3.82 7.22
N LEU A 16 11.27 3.70 8.52
CA LEU A 16 10.25 3.51 9.56
C LEU A 16 10.28 4.72 10.51
N PRO A 17 9.69 5.87 10.10
CA PRO A 17 9.81 7.13 10.85
C PRO A 17 9.06 7.11 12.20
N ALA A 18 8.20 6.12 12.43
CA ALA A 18 7.31 6.04 13.61
C ALA A 18 6.34 7.23 13.75
N GLU A 19 6.09 7.94 12.65
CA GLU A 19 5.04 8.95 12.49
C GLU A 19 3.79 8.30 11.90
N PHE A 20 2.61 8.72 12.34
CA PHE A 20 1.33 8.22 11.83
C PHE A 20 0.43 9.37 11.42
N ARG A 21 -0.47 9.10 10.48
CA ARG A 21 -1.47 10.08 10.08
C ARG A 21 -2.65 10.05 11.02
N ALA A 22 -3.28 11.21 11.20
CA ALA A 22 -4.57 11.32 11.86
C ALA A 22 -5.58 10.38 11.16
N GLY A 23 -6.05 9.37 11.88
CA GLY A 23 -6.99 8.37 11.35
C GLY A 23 -6.37 7.08 10.82
N ASP A 24 -5.05 6.89 10.86
CA ASP A 24 -4.45 5.60 10.52
C ASP A 24 -4.96 4.49 11.48
N ILE A 25 -5.31 3.33 10.90
CA ILE A 25 -5.87 2.19 11.61
C ILE A 25 -4.86 1.04 11.61
N ARG A 26 -4.57 0.48 12.80
CA ARG A 26 -3.60 -0.61 12.96
C ARG A 26 -4.02 -1.94 12.34
N HIS A 27 -5.31 -2.24 12.38
CA HIS A 27 -5.88 -3.48 11.86
C HIS A 27 -7.12 -3.17 11.02
N CYS A 28 -6.97 -3.27 9.70
CA CYS A 28 -8.06 -3.12 8.74
C CYS A 28 -8.22 -4.45 7.99
N LEU A 29 -8.98 -5.37 8.58
CA LEU A 29 -9.26 -6.69 8.02
C LEU A 29 -10.74 -6.77 7.66
N ALA A 30 -11.03 -7.24 6.45
CA ALA A 30 -12.40 -7.36 5.96
C ALA A 30 -12.94 -8.78 6.22
N ASP A 31 -14.11 -8.88 6.85
CA ASP A 31 -14.93 -10.09 6.78
C ASP A 31 -15.66 -10.12 5.43
N THR A 32 -15.37 -11.12 4.62
CA THR A 32 -15.90 -11.26 3.26
C THR A 32 -17.16 -12.12 3.18
N ALA A 33 -17.69 -12.63 4.31
CA ALA A 33 -18.84 -13.53 4.32
C ALA A 33 -20.05 -12.94 3.58
N ARG A 34 -20.35 -11.66 3.82
CA ARG A 34 -21.49 -10.97 3.19
C ARG A 34 -21.31 -10.75 1.68
N ALA A 35 -20.08 -10.50 1.22
CA ALA A 35 -19.78 -10.37 -0.21
C ALA A 35 -19.98 -11.72 -0.92
N ARG A 36 -19.55 -12.82 -0.29
CA ARG A 36 -19.78 -14.17 -0.80
C ARG A 36 -21.27 -14.52 -0.85
N GLU A 37 -22.03 -14.22 0.20
CA GLU A 37 -23.47 -14.54 0.26
C GLU A 37 -24.30 -13.76 -0.77
N LEU A 38 -24.02 -12.46 -0.92
CA LEU A 38 -24.86 -11.58 -1.75
C LEU A 38 -24.40 -11.52 -3.21
N LEU A 39 -23.10 -11.63 -3.45
CA LEU A 39 -22.49 -11.42 -4.77
C LEU A 39 -21.86 -12.69 -5.34
N GLY A 40 -21.73 -13.76 -4.56
CA GLY A 40 -20.95 -14.94 -4.95
C GLY A 40 -19.46 -14.63 -5.09
N PHE A 41 -18.99 -13.49 -4.57
CA PHE A 41 -17.61 -13.06 -4.69
C PHE A 41 -16.72 -13.80 -3.70
N GLU A 42 -15.64 -14.39 -4.21
CA GLU A 42 -14.55 -14.97 -3.45
C GLU A 42 -13.23 -14.48 -4.04
N ALA A 43 -12.27 -14.11 -3.19
CA ALA A 43 -10.96 -13.70 -3.67
C ALA A 43 -10.17 -14.95 -4.07
N GLU A 44 -9.80 -15.03 -5.35
CA GLU A 44 -9.12 -16.21 -5.92
C GLU A 44 -7.60 -16.06 -5.97
N THR A 45 -7.10 -14.83 -5.87
CA THR A 45 -5.66 -14.52 -5.98
C THR A 45 -5.09 -14.28 -4.60
N GLU A 46 -4.09 -15.09 -4.19
CA GLU A 46 -3.32 -14.79 -3.00
C GLU A 46 -2.41 -13.58 -3.22
N LEU A 47 -2.04 -12.92 -2.12
CA LEU A 47 -1.15 -11.76 -2.19
C LEU A 47 0.19 -12.09 -2.85
N ALA A 48 0.75 -13.27 -2.56
CA ALA A 48 2.04 -13.69 -3.11
C ALA A 48 1.99 -13.86 -4.64
N ASP A 49 0.84 -14.26 -5.18
CA ASP A 49 0.65 -14.48 -6.62
C ASP A 49 0.33 -13.18 -7.36
N GLY A 50 -0.41 -12.25 -6.73
CA GLY A 50 -0.79 -10.98 -7.34
C GLY A 50 0.27 -9.88 -7.23
N LEU A 51 1.18 -9.95 -6.26
CA LEU A 51 2.18 -8.90 -6.04
C LEU A 51 3.18 -8.72 -7.21
N PRO A 52 3.67 -9.78 -7.88
CA PRO A 52 4.57 -9.64 -9.03
C PRO A 52 3.93 -8.87 -10.20
N GLU A 53 2.68 -9.19 -10.54
CA GLU A 53 1.93 -8.49 -11.60
C GLU A 53 1.76 -7.00 -11.27
N LEU A 54 1.40 -6.70 -10.02
CA LEU A 54 1.28 -5.32 -9.55
C LEU A 54 2.64 -4.60 -9.63
N ALA A 55 3.74 -5.24 -9.25
CA ALA A 55 5.07 -4.65 -9.29
C ALA A 55 5.52 -4.34 -10.72
N GLU A 56 5.28 -5.25 -11.67
CA GLU A 56 5.52 -5.03 -13.10
C GLU A 56 4.71 -3.83 -13.61
N TRP A 57 3.41 -3.79 -13.30
CA TRP A 57 2.55 -2.68 -13.70
C TRP A 57 3.06 -1.35 -13.13
N VAL A 58 3.39 -1.29 -11.83
CA VAL A 58 3.96 -0.10 -11.19
C VAL A 58 5.26 0.34 -11.87
N GLY A 59 6.16 -0.60 -12.19
CA GLY A 59 7.43 -0.31 -12.84
C GLY A 59 7.29 0.31 -14.24
N SER A 60 6.17 0.09 -14.92
CA SER A 60 5.87 0.69 -16.23
C SER A 60 5.26 2.11 -16.15
N GLN A 61 4.87 2.57 -14.96
CA GLN A 61 4.21 3.87 -14.83
C GLN A 61 5.22 5.03 -14.85
N THR A 62 4.82 6.14 -15.47
CA THR A 62 5.51 7.43 -15.31
C THR A 62 4.68 8.31 -14.40
N VAL A 63 5.24 8.70 -13.26
CA VAL A 63 4.53 9.48 -12.24
C VAL A 63 5.31 10.76 -11.94
N THR A 64 4.59 11.88 -11.81
CA THR A 64 5.16 13.10 -11.22
C THR A 64 5.26 12.90 -9.71
N GLU A 65 6.48 12.87 -9.18
CA GLU A 65 6.73 12.78 -7.75
C GLU A 65 6.11 14.00 -7.03
N ARG A 66 5.23 13.75 -6.06
CA ARG A 66 4.61 14.77 -5.20
C ARG A 66 4.43 14.28 -3.75
N GLY A 67 5.09 13.18 -3.38
CA GLY A 67 4.97 12.56 -2.07
C GLY A 67 5.48 13.47 -0.96
N ASP A 68 6.63 14.10 -1.17
CA ASP A 68 7.22 15.02 -0.19
C ASP A 68 6.36 16.28 0.00
N GLU A 69 5.83 16.83 -1.10
CA GLU A 69 4.91 17.98 -1.06
C GLU A 69 3.63 17.63 -0.27
N ALA A 70 3.03 16.48 -0.57
CA ALA A 70 1.84 16.00 0.13
C ALA A 70 2.11 15.79 1.62
N LEU A 71 3.25 15.20 1.97
CA LEU A 71 3.63 14.98 3.37
C LEU A 71 3.85 16.31 4.11
N ALA A 72 4.49 17.30 3.48
CA ALA A 72 4.67 18.64 4.04
C ALA A 72 3.31 19.34 4.28
N GLU A 73 2.38 19.25 3.33
CA GLU A 73 1.02 19.78 3.51
C GLU A 73 0.28 19.12 4.67
N MET A 74 0.40 17.80 4.81
CA MET A 74 -0.23 17.07 5.91
C MET A 74 0.33 17.49 7.27
N ARG A 75 1.66 17.65 7.38
CA ARG A 75 2.30 18.16 8.61
C ARG A 75 1.85 19.58 8.93
N ALA A 76 1.79 20.48 7.94
CA ALA A 76 1.30 21.85 8.13
C ALA A 76 -0.15 21.91 8.63
N ARG A 77 -0.94 20.87 8.35
CA ARG A 77 -2.34 20.71 8.81
C ARG A 77 -2.46 19.87 10.10
N ASN A 78 -1.35 19.50 10.74
CA ASN A 78 -1.30 18.61 11.92
C ASN A 78 -1.97 17.23 11.68
N LEU A 79 -1.87 16.72 10.44
CA LEU A 79 -2.42 15.43 10.04
C LEU A 79 -1.39 14.29 10.05
N VAL A 80 -0.11 14.60 10.29
CA VAL A 80 1.00 13.66 10.44
C VAL A 80 1.86 14.13 11.62
N GLY A 81 2.24 13.22 12.50
CA GLY A 81 3.17 13.47 13.60
C GLY A 81 3.38 12.25 14.50
#